data_AF-A0A969UXE4-F1
#
_entry.id   AF-A0A969UXE4-F1
#
_cell.length_a   1.000
_cell.length_b   1.000
_cell.length_c   1.000
_cell.angle_alpha   90.00
_cell.angle_beta   90.00
_cell.angle_gamma   90.00
#
_symmetry.space_group_name_H-M   'P 1'
#
loop_
_entity.id
_entity.type
_entity.pdbx_description
1 polymer ?
#
loop_
_entity_poly.entity_id
_entity_poly.type
_entity_poly.pdbx_seq_one_letter_code
_entity_poly.pdbx_strand_id
1 'polypeptide(L)'
;MQTAILTLQKLPAPPAGKAYQLWAMIDGQKIYCMEFKPDAQGRVFIQIPIRNWANAPSVSITLEDTGTIPNATGEMVLSSPLI
;
A
#
# COMPACT_ATOMS: atom_id res chain seq x y z
N MET A 1 -3.01 -4.79 -20.35
CA MET A 1 -2.67 -3.91 -19.22
C MET A 1 -2.29 -4.80 -18.05
N GLN A 2 -1.12 -4.62 -17.43
CA GLN A 2 -0.69 -5.48 -16.33
C GLN A 2 -1.27 -4.96 -15.01
N THR A 3 -1.81 -5.88 -14.21
CA THR A 3 -2.36 -5.59 -12.90
C THR A 3 -1.92 -6.65 -11.90
N ALA A 4 -1.78 -6.25 -10.64
CA ALA A 4 -1.58 -7.16 -9.52
C ALA A 4 -2.84 -7.20 -8.66
N ILE A 5 -2.96 -8.24 -7.83
CA ILE A 5 -3.98 -8.33 -6.80
C ILE A 5 -3.30 -8.13 -5.44
N LEU A 6 -3.77 -7.16 -4.66
CA LEU A 6 -3.42 -7.04 -3.25
C LEU A 6 -4.44 -7.81 -2.43
N THR A 7 -3.97 -8.85 -1.74
CA THR A 7 -4.74 -9.60 -0.77
C THR A 7 -4.12 -9.48 0.61
N LEU A 8 -4.91 -9.02 1.58
CA LEU A 8 -4.51 -8.92 2.98
C LEU A 8 -5.62 -9.46 3.87
N GLN A 9 -5.23 -9.96 5.03
CA GLN A 9 -6.17 -10.41 6.06
C GLN A 9 -5.73 -9.89 7.42
N LYS A 10 -6.70 -9.73 8.32
CA LYS A 10 -6.47 -9.30 9.72
C LYS A 10 -5.79 -7.93 9.82
N LEU A 11 -6.04 -7.05 8.85
CA LEU A 11 -5.57 -5.68 8.92
C LEU A 11 -6.52 -4.89 9.83
N PRO A 12 -6.03 -4.21 10.89
CA PRO A 12 -6.87 -3.40 11.76
C PRO A 12 -7.62 -2.30 11.01
N ALA A 13 -8.78 -1.88 11.53
CA ALA A 13 -9.43 -0.68 11.02
C ALA A 13 -8.53 0.54 11.32
N PRO A 14 -8.27 1.42 10.35
CA PRO A 14 -7.45 2.61 10.59
C PRO A 14 -8.19 3.57 11.54
N PRO A 15 -7.47 4.27 12.45
CA PRO A 15 -8.07 5.33 13.25
C PRO A 15 -8.72 6.43 12.40
N ALA A 16 -9.61 7.23 13.00
CA ALA A 16 -10.20 8.38 12.34
C ALA A 16 -9.10 9.33 11.81
N GLY A 17 -9.25 9.78 10.56
CA GLY A 17 -8.27 10.64 9.90
C GLY A 17 -7.04 9.91 9.35
N LYS A 18 -6.99 8.57 9.42
CA LYS A 18 -5.89 7.76 8.86
C LYS A 18 -6.36 6.80 7.77
N ALA A 19 -5.42 6.41 6.91
CA ALA A 19 -5.64 5.40 5.87
C ALA A 19 -4.35 4.62 5.58
N TYR A 20 -4.49 3.43 4.99
CA TYR A 20 -3.34 2.66 4.54
C TYR A 20 -2.91 3.13 3.16
N GLN A 21 -1.61 3.27 2.94
CA GLN A 21 -1.04 3.57 1.64
C GLN A 21 -0.10 2.45 1.21
N LEU A 22 -0.26 2.00 -0.04
CA LEU A 22 0.65 1.08 -0.71
C LEU A 22 1.74 1.87 -1.44
N TRP A 23 2.98 1.43 -1.26
CA TRP A 23 4.16 1.98 -1.91
C TRP A 23 4.93 0.89 -2.63
N ALA A 24 5.37 1.16 -3.85
CA ALA A 24 6.39 0.37 -4.50
C ALA A 24 7.77 0.89 -4.10
N MET A 25 8.70 -0.02 -3.82
CA MET A 25 10.08 0.32 -3.48
C MET A 25 10.93 0.19 -4.73
N ILE A 26 11.51 1.29 -5.24
CA ILE A 26 12.37 1.30 -6.43
C ILE A 26 13.61 2.14 -6.11
N ASP A 27 14.80 1.57 -6.27
CA ASP A 27 16.08 2.25 -6.00
C ASP A 27 16.15 2.95 -4.62
N GLY A 28 15.56 2.33 -3.60
CA GLY A 28 15.48 2.87 -2.24
C GLY A 28 14.41 3.95 -2.04
N GLN A 29 13.66 4.32 -3.06
CA GLN A 29 12.57 5.30 -3.01
C GLN A 29 11.20 4.62 -2.90
N LYS A 30 10.29 5.28 -2.17
CA LYS A 30 8.86 4.91 -2.11
C LYS A 30 8.12 5.62 -3.23
N ILE A 31 7.51 4.86 -4.12
CA ILE A 31 6.62 5.35 -5.17
C ILE A 31 5.18 5.10 -4.72
N TYR A 32 4.39 6.16 -4.59
CA TYR A 32 2.98 6.05 -4.21
C TYR A 32 2.22 5.21 -5.24
N CYS A 33 1.52 4.16 -4.78
CA CYS A 33 0.66 3.35 -5.62
C CYS A 33 -0.80 3.74 -5.44
N MET A 34 -1.31 3.62 -4.20
CA MET A 34 -2.69 3.93 -3.85
C MET A 34 -2.91 3.98 -2.34
N GLU A 35 -3.93 4.74 -1.94
CA GLU A 35 -4.60 4.62 -0.65
C GLU A 35 -5.67 3.51 -0.69
N PHE A 36 -5.82 2.77 0.40
CA PHE A 36 -6.90 1.79 0.57
C PHE A 36 -7.33 1.67 2.04
N LYS A 37 -8.48 1.03 2.26
CA LYS A 37 -8.98 0.65 3.59
C LYS A 37 -9.43 -0.80 3.57
N PRO A 38 -9.21 -1.57 4.64
CA PRO A 38 -9.77 -2.90 4.75
C PRO A 38 -11.30 -2.85 4.87
N ASP A 39 -11.96 -3.95 4.55
CA ASP A 39 -13.37 -4.15 4.86
C ASP A 39 -13.61 -4.30 6.38
N ALA A 40 -14.88 -4.44 6.78
CA ALA A 40 -15.26 -4.58 8.19
C ALA A 40 -14.70 -5.85 8.87
N GLN A 41 -14.15 -6.80 8.12
CA GLN A 41 -13.48 -8.01 8.62
C GLN A 41 -11.95 -7.90 8.59
N GLY A 42 -11.40 -6.73 8.25
CA GLY A 42 -9.96 -6.53 8.15
C GLY A 42 -9.34 -7.14 6.89
N ARG A 43 -10.14 -7.37 5.83
CA ARG A 43 -9.67 -7.96 4.57
C ARG A 43 -9.49 -6.90 3.49
N VAL A 44 -8.54 -7.14 2.60
CA VAL A 44 -8.33 -6.36 1.38
C VAL A 44 -8.27 -7.34 0.22
N PHE A 45 -9.03 -7.06 -0.84
CA PHE A 45 -8.95 -7.79 -2.10
C PHE A 45 -9.23 -6.81 -3.24
N ILE A 46 -8.16 -6.25 -3.81
CA ILE A 46 -8.26 -5.19 -4.81
C ILE A 46 -7.28 -5.44 -5.96
N GLN A 47 -7.69 -5.04 -7.16
CA GLN A 47 -6.85 -5.04 -8.36
C GLN A 47 -6.15 -3.70 -8.50
N ILE A 48 -4.83 -3.74 -8.72
CA ILE A 48 -3.98 -2.54 -8.74
C ILE A 48 -3.26 -2.45 -10.09
N PRO A 49 -3.34 -1.30 -10.79
CA PRO A 49 -2.54 -1.07 -11.99
C PRO A 49 -1.06 -0.90 -11.62
N ILE A 50 -0.18 -1.66 -12.28
CA ILE A 50 1.24 -1.72 -11.88
C ILE A 50 2.21 -1.13 -12.91
N ARG A 51 1.71 -0.52 -14.00
CA ARG A 51 2.54 -0.07 -15.12
C ARG A 51 3.76 0.76 -14.68
N ASN A 52 3.59 1.63 -13.69
CA ASN A 52 4.62 2.58 -13.26
C ASN A 52 5.63 1.99 -12.26
N TRP A 53 5.42 0.75 -11.83
CA TRP A 53 6.23 0.10 -10.80
C TRP A 53 6.31 -1.42 -11.00
N ALA A 54 6.12 -1.91 -12.22
CA ALA A 54 6.06 -3.34 -12.53
C ALA A 54 7.38 -4.07 -12.24
N ASN A 55 8.48 -3.33 -12.18
CA ASN A 55 9.83 -3.80 -11.88
C ASN A 55 10.24 -3.54 -10.41
N ALA A 56 9.32 -3.12 -9.55
CA ALA A 56 9.65 -2.89 -8.14
C ALA A 56 10.06 -4.21 -7.47
N PRO A 57 11.23 -4.29 -6.81
CA PRO A 57 11.65 -5.49 -6.07
C PRO A 57 10.81 -5.79 -4.83
N SER A 58 10.12 -4.79 -4.29
CA SER A 58 9.28 -4.95 -3.11
C SER A 58 8.20 -3.88 -3.02
N VAL A 59 7.24 -4.13 -2.14
CA VAL A 59 6.20 -3.18 -1.74
C VAL A 59 6.21 -2.99 -0.23
N SER A 60 5.74 -1.83 0.21
CA SER A 60 5.47 -1.56 1.62
C SER A 60 4.08 -0.96 1.80
N ILE A 61 3.52 -1.15 2.98
CA ILE A 61 2.27 -0.51 3.40
C ILE A 61 2.57 0.32 4.62
N THR A 62 2.11 1.58 4.60
CA THR A 62 2.17 2.47 5.76
C THR A 62 0.78 2.87 6.22
N LEU A 63 0.65 3.27 7.49
CA LEU A 63 -0.53 3.93 8.04
C LEU A 63 -0.27 5.44 8.09
N GLU A 64 -0.91 6.18 7.19
CA GLU A 64 -0.70 7.62 6.98
C GLU A 64 -1.91 8.43 7.45
N ASP A 65 -1.73 9.74 7.61
CA ASP A 65 -2.86 10.65 7.67
C ASP A 65 -3.54 10.73 6.30
N THR A 66 -4.86 10.90 6.29
CA THR A 66 -5.62 10.96 5.03
C THR A 66 -5.20 12.17 4.21
N GLY A 67 -4.89 11.96 2.93
CA GLY A 67 -4.49 13.03 2.01
C GLY A 67 -3.01 13.42 2.06
N THR A 68 -2.18 12.74 2.86
CA THR A 68 -0.73 13.01 2.89
C THR A 68 -0.03 12.31 1.73
N ILE A 69 0.45 13.12 0.77
CA ILE A 69 1.23 12.77 -0.41
C ILE A 69 2.22 13.94 -0.62
N PRO A 70 3.50 13.76 -1.03
CA PRO A 70 4.10 12.57 -1.64
C PRO A 70 4.99 11.71 -0.74
N ASN A 71 5.33 12.17 0.46
CA ASN A 71 6.28 11.47 1.32
C ASN A 71 5.54 10.57 2.30
N ALA A 72 5.87 9.28 2.34
CA ALA A 72 5.41 8.37 3.37
C ALA A 72 6.00 8.80 4.73
N THR A 73 5.17 9.42 5.58
CA THR A 73 5.57 9.94 6.89
C THR A 73 5.12 9.06 8.05
N GLY A 74 4.20 8.14 7.77
CA GLY A 74 3.56 7.26 8.72
C GLY A 74 4.34 6.00 9.02
N GLU A 75 3.80 5.23 9.95
CA GLU A 75 4.38 3.96 10.38
C GLU A 75 4.29 2.92 9.26
N MET A 76 5.40 2.22 8.99
CA MET A 76 5.40 1.07 8.10
C MET A 76 4.85 -0.17 8.84
N VAL A 77 3.72 -0.67 8.37
CA VAL A 77 3.01 -1.81 8.99
C VAL A 77 3.25 -3.13 8.25
N LEU A 78 3.68 -3.08 6.98
CA LEU A 78 4.00 -4.27 6.20
C LEU A 78 5.09 -3.96 5.17
N SER A 79 5.97 -4.93 4.94
CA SER A 79 6.93 -4.94 3.84
C SER A 79 6.99 -6.33 3.23
N SER A 80 7.02 -6.43 1.91
CA SER A 80 7.01 -7.72 1.21
C SER A 80 7.80 -7.65 -0.10
N PRO A 81 8.69 -8.61 -0.38
CA PRO A 81 9.33 -8.72 -1.68
C PRO A 81 8.31 -9.13 -2.75
N LEU A 82 8.49 -8.60 -3.96
CA LEU A 82 7.77 -9.07 -5.14
C LEU A 82 8.64 -10.14 -5.81
N ILE A 83 8.09 -11.35 -5.92
CA ILE A 83 8.75 -12.55 -6.47
C ILE A 83 8.38 -12.71 -7.95
#